data_AF-A0A349LTL1-F1
#
_entry.id   AF-A0A349LTL1-F1
#
_cell.length_a   1.000
_cell.length_b   1.000
_cell.length_c   1.000
_cell.angle_alpha   90.00
_cell.angle_beta   90.00
_cell.angle_gamma   90.00
#
_symmetry.space_group_name_H-M   'P 1'
#
loop_
_entity.id
_entity.type
_entity.pdbx_description
1 polymer ?
#
loop_
_entity_poly.entity_id
_entity_poly.type
_entity_poly.pdbx_seq_one_letter_code
_entity_poly.pdbx_strand_id
1 'polypeptide(L)'
;MALQGCVPNTKAPAGSLTEQQYQFPASIEAKLATLAFPAVQQAQANALLRLLAARHGAKILSERDLKSAIRSAELEVDGQWTTGRDIWQQFSEGQKDAIYDMLQLAKIKDGRHVPEVAMPLQLNNNHSLAIYQEIVNQAKKAGNRAKPRIVIFTASSRDPFAAVSYYKSLFNALGAEASWLPINLAFQKAQADNASLCKTFATTLQQAQGTNRRDEMYPDLFEYQQNFCREGHIFATKALRDADAVFFNGGDQSLTYQAFKNADGSDTPELSVIREKFIAGTLVIAGTSAGTAVQTGAPHVMITGGDSVSAFEKPMQLTNGPCGVNCTDELGASPLTGQASGGLGFFPYGVLDTHFSERGRQGRLWQLLGQTKGQLGVGVDENTALLVNPISNGATMRVLGEGGVFFTQPGPLPTIWRTHYLTQDDQVTVAGSGKDTQLQFQLAPWKYTGSNRKQMLMQTNDVFTGSRYRSLAALMCQNHNEVATGRFDVNGKTWQLTMNRNAQTNSRNGSYQVQGQVFAACSYHDLLVSYQELHE
;
A
#
# COMPACT_ATOMS: atom_id res chain seq x y z
N MET A 1 -7.02 11.61 5.57
CA MET A 1 -7.78 10.37 5.27
C MET A 1 -6.77 9.26 4.98
N ALA A 2 -6.78 8.23 5.82
CA ALA A 2 -5.97 7.02 5.64
C ALA A 2 -6.87 5.95 5.01
N LEU A 3 -6.56 5.53 3.79
CA LEU A 3 -7.42 4.66 3.00
C LEU A 3 -6.68 3.40 2.58
N GLN A 4 -7.46 2.38 2.27
CA GLN A 4 -7.01 1.23 1.53
C GLN A 4 -8.09 0.93 0.50
N GLY A 5 -8.15 1.76 -0.55
CA GLY A 5 -8.98 1.47 -1.71
C GLY A 5 -8.28 0.46 -2.60
N CYS A 6 -8.98 -0.57 -3.05
CA CYS A 6 -8.55 -1.29 -4.24
C CYS A 6 -8.65 -0.32 -5.42
N VAL A 7 -7.54 0.30 -5.81
CA VAL A 7 -7.29 0.35 -7.26
C VAL A 7 -7.27 -1.11 -7.66
N PRO A 8 -8.01 -1.53 -8.70
CA PRO A 8 -7.81 -2.86 -9.21
C PRO A 8 -6.31 -2.99 -9.47
N ASN A 9 -5.62 -3.79 -8.66
CA ASN A 9 -4.50 -4.54 -9.18
C ASN A 9 -5.15 -5.29 -10.31
N THR A 10 -4.88 -4.86 -11.54
CA THR A 10 -5.64 -5.19 -12.74
C THR A 10 -5.73 -6.70 -12.92
N LYS A 11 -6.68 -7.35 -12.25
CA LYS A 11 -7.44 -8.43 -12.87
C LYS A 11 -8.49 -7.76 -13.73
N ALA A 12 -7.99 -7.02 -14.72
CA ALA A 12 -8.68 -6.86 -15.97
C ALA A 12 -9.20 -8.25 -16.36
N PRO A 13 -10.49 -8.41 -16.72
CA PRO A 13 -10.91 -9.65 -17.36
C PRO A 13 -9.95 -9.91 -18.54
N ALA A 14 -9.54 -11.17 -18.73
CA ALA A 14 -8.57 -11.54 -19.77
C ALA A 14 -9.01 -10.93 -21.11
N GLY A 15 -8.16 -10.09 -21.70
CA GLY A 15 -8.47 -9.37 -22.94
C GLY A 15 -9.07 -7.96 -22.78
N SER A 16 -9.14 -7.41 -21.56
CA SER A 16 -9.51 -5.99 -21.38
C SER A 16 -8.37 -5.05 -21.80
N LEU A 17 -8.74 -3.86 -22.27
CA LEU A 17 -7.80 -2.80 -22.67
C LEU A 17 -6.90 -2.31 -21.52
N THR A 18 -7.14 -2.69 -20.26
CA THR A 18 -6.35 -2.26 -19.09
C THR A 18 -5.32 -3.30 -18.61
N GLU A 19 -5.33 -4.53 -19.13
CA GLU A 19 -4.32 -5.53 -18.75
C GLU A 19 -2.95 -5.19 -19.36
N GLN A 20 -1.87 -5.27 -18.58
CA GLN A 20 -0.52 -5.16 -19.13
C GLN A 20 -0.26 -6.31 -20.10
N GLN A 21 0.23 -5.96 -21.28
CA GLN A 21 0.49 -6.88 -22.37
C GLN A 21 1.98 -6.93 -22.65
N TYR A 22 2.47 -8.13 -22.93
CA TYR A 22 3.87 -8.39 -23.20
C TYR A 22 4.02 -9.05 -24.55
N GLN A 23 5.09 -8.71 -25.25
CA GLN A 23 5.40 -9.28 -26.55
C GLN A 23 6.91 -9.39 -26.69
N PHE A 24 7.38 -10.50 -27.25
CA PHE A 24 8.79 -10.60 -27.61
C PHE A 24 9.02 -9.79 -28.90
N PRO A 25 9.99 -8.86 -28.89
CA PRO A 25 10.33 -8.09 -30.08
C PRO A 25 10.86 -8.99 -31.19
N ALA A 26 10.64 -8.58 -32.45
CA ALA A 26 11.11 -9.32 -33.63
C ALA A 26 12.64 -9.51 -33.65
N SER A 27 13.39 -8.57 -33.08
CA SER A 27 14.81 -8.70 -32.79
C SER A 27 15.05 -8.63 -31.28
N ILE A 28 15.08 -9.80 -30.63
CA ILE A 28 15.33 -9.90 -29.19
C ILE A 28 16.76 -9.48 -28.83
N GLU A 29 17.74 -9.74 -29.70
CA GLU A 29 19.17 -9.49 -29.46
C GLU A 29 19.49 -8.03 -29.12
N ALA A 30 18.93 -7.07 -29.86
CA ALA A 30 19.14 -5.66 -29.61
C ALA A 30 18.59 -5.22 -28.24
N LYS A 31 17.52 -5.87 -27.77
CA LYS A 31 16.88 -5.57 -26.49
C LYS A 31 17.59 -6.26 -25.32
N LEU A 32 18.13 -7.46 -25.50
CA LEU A 32 18.89 -8.17 -24.46
C LEU A 32 20.10 -7.38 -23.95
N ALA A 33 20.81 -6.70 -24.85
CA ALA A 33 21.95 -5.86 -24.51
C ALA A 33 21.58 -4.68 -23.59
N THR A 34 20.31 -4.28 -23.54
CA THR A 34 19.84 -3.15 -22.72
C THR A 34 19.60 -3.51 -21.25
N LEU A 35 19.53 -4.80 -20.90
CA LEU A 35 19.30 -5.25 -19.53
C LEU A 35 20.50 -4.97 -18.61
N ALA A 36 21.72 -5.04 -19.14
CA ALA A 36 22.97 -4.74 -18.43
C ALA A 36 23.12 -5.46 -17.07
N PHE A 37 22.77 -6.74 -17.02
CA PHE A 37 22.90 -7.58 -15.81
C PHE A 37 24.36 -8.02 -15.59
N PRO A 38 24.74 -8.47 -14.37
CA PRO A 38 26.03 -9.13 -14.17
C PRO A 38 26.14 -10.37 -15.07
N ALA A 39 27.37 -10.73 -15.44
CA ALA A 39 27.64 -11.66 -16.55
C ALA A 39 26.87 -12.98 -16.47
N VAL A 40 26.81 -13.61 -15.30
CA VAL A 40 26.10 -14.88 -15.07
C VAL A 40 24.60 -14.71 -15.30
N GLN A 41 23.97 -13.73 -14.64
CA GLN A 41 22.54 -13.46 -14.78
C GLN A 41 22.19 -12.99 -16.20
N GLN A 42 23.09 -12.27 -16.88
CA GLN A 42 22.91 -11.87 -18.27
C GLN A 42 22.91 -13.09 -19.20
N ALA A 43 23.83 -14.05 -19.02
CA ALA A 43 23.86 -15.28 -19.80
C ALA A 43 22.57 -16.10 -19.62
N GLN A 44 22.13 -16.27 -18.36
CA GLN A 44 20.87 -16.94 -18.02
C GLN A 44 19.65 -16.22 -18.62
N ALA A 45 19.57 -14.89 -18.50
CA ALA A 45 18.49 -14.09 -19.07
C ALA A 45 18.44 -14.20 -20.59
N ASN A 46 19.60 -14.12 -21.26
CA ASN A 46 19.70 -14.27 -22.70
C ASN A 46 19.20 -15.64 -23.16
N ALA A 47 19.65 -16.73 -22.51
CA ALA A 47 19.24 -18.08 -22.87
C ALA A 47 17.73 -18.28 -22.70
N LEU A 48 17.17 -17.86 -21.56
CA LEU A 48 15.75 -17.95 -21.26
C LEU A 48 14.90 -17.13 -22.26
N LEU A 49 15.25 -15.87 -22.47
CA LEU A 49 14.46 -14.96 -23.30
C LEU A 49 14.55 -15.31 -24.79
N ARG A 50 15.68 -15.85 -25.28
CA ARG A 50 15.78 -16.40 -26.64
C ARG A 50 14.88 -17.60 -26.83
N LEU A 51 14.87 -18.53 -25.88
CA LEU A 51 13.98 -19.70 -25.92
C LEU A 51 12.51 -19.27 -25.96
N LEU A 52 12.12 -18.35 -25.08
CA LEU A 52 10.74 -17.86 -25.02
C LEU A 52 10.36 -17.08 -26.28
N ALA A 53 11.25 -16.25 -26.82
CA ALA A 53 11.03 -15.55 -28.08
C ALA A 53 10.86 -16.54 -29.25
N ALA A 54 11.65 -17.61 -29.31
CA ALA A 54 11.51 -18.65 -30.33
C ALA A 54 10.18 -19.42 -30.21
N ARG A 55 9.71 -19.68 -28.99
CA ARG A 55 8.44 -20.41 -28.73
C ARG A 55 7.19 -19.56 -28.97
N HIS A 56 7.22 -18.29 -28.60
CA HIS A 56 6.02 -17.44 -28.59
C HIS A 56 6.01 -16.41 -29.74
N GLY A 57 7.16 -16.09 -30.33
CA GLY A 57 7.29 -15.11 -31.41
C GLY A 57 6.59 -13.79 -31.08
N ALA A 58 5.82 -13.28 -32.05
CA ALA A 58 5.05 -12.04 -31.91
C ALA A 58 3.71 -12.22 -31.16
N LYS A 59 3.48 -13.33 -30.46
CA LYS A 59 2.25 -13.50 -29.68
C LYS A 59 2.20 -12.49 -28.53
N ILE A 60 1.06 -11.82 -28.38
CA ILE A 60 0.78 -10.99 -27.20
C ILE A 60 0.40 -11.89 -26.02
N LEU A 61 1.07 -11.71 -24.90
CA LEU A 61 0.91 -12.47 -23.67
C LEU A 61 0.34 -11.57 -22.56
N SER A 62 -0.53 -12.13 -21.73
CA SER A 62 -0.83 -11.55 -20.42
C SER A 62 0.37 -11.71 -19.48
N GLU A 63 0.40 -10.96 -18.38
CA GLU A 63 1.43 -11.15 -17.34
C GLU A 63 1.42 -12.59 -16.79
N ARG A 64 0.23 -13.17 -16.63
CA ARG A 64 0.05 -14.55 -16.17
C ARG A 64 0.66 -15.55 -17.16
N ASP A 65 0.37 -15.39 -18.44
CA ASP A 65 0.88 -16.28 -19.48
C ASP A 65 2.40 -16.16 -19.62
N LEU A 66 2.94 -14.94 -19.52
CA LEU A 66 4.38 -14.71 -19.49
C LEU A 66 5.03 -15.38 -18.27
N LYS A 67 4.49 -15.19 -17.06
CA LYS A 67 4.96 -15.87 -15.84
C LYS A 67 4.89 -17.39 -15.96
N SER A 68 3.81 -17.91 -16.55
CA SER A 68 3.66 -19.34 -16.79
C SER A 68 4.73 -19.84 -17.75
N ALA A 69 4.94 -19.14 -18.88
CA ALA A 69 5.94 -19.49 -19.88
C ALA A 69 7.36 -19.50 -19.31
N ILE A 70 7.71 -18.49 -18.50
CA ILE A 70 8.98 -18.43 -17.76
C ILE A 70 9.14 -19.67 -16.86
N ARG A 71 8.15 -19.95 -16.00
CA ARG A 71 8.24 -21.04 -15.02
C ARG A 71 8.29 -22.43 -15.65
N SER A 72 7.73 -22.61 -16.85
CA SER A 72 7.70 -23.88 -17.58
C SER A 72 8.83 -24.03 -18.60
N ALA A 73 9.74 -23.07 -18.69
CA ALA A 73 10.88 -23.19 -19.59
C ALA A 73 11.88 -24.22 -19.05
N GLU A 74 12.41 -25.04 -19.93
CA GLU A 74 13.51 -25.98 -19.66
C GLU A 74 14.58 -25.69 -20.70
N LEU A 75 15.80 -25.46 -20.24
CA LEU A 75 16.89 -25.00 -21.09
C LEU A 75 18.24 -25.40 -20.52
N GLU A 76 19.20 -25.49 -21.42
CA GLU A 76 20.60 -25.66 -21.09
C GLU A 76 21.27 -24.27 -21.04
N VAL A 77 22.00 -24.00 -19.96
CA VAL A 77 22.83 -22.80 -19.79
C VAL A 77 24.24 -23.28 -19.46
N ASP A 78 25.22 -22.92 -20.31
CA ASP A 78 26.64 -23.28 -20.15
C ASP A 78 26.91 -24.78 -19.91
N GLY A 79 26.20 -25.66 -20.62
CA GLY A 79 26.40 -27.12 -20.50
C GLY A 79 25.56 -27.80 -19.41
N GLN A 80 24.76 -27.04 -18.65
CA GLN A 80 23.94 -27.56 -17.55
C GLN A 80 22.45 -27.34 -17.79
N TRP A 81 21.66 -28.40 -17.56
CA TRP A 81 20.21 -28.33 -17.59
C TRP A 81 19.67 -27.60 -16.36
N THR A 82 18.77 -26.65 -16.61
CA THR A 82 18.08 -25.89 -15.57
C THR A 82 16.64 -25.58 -15.99
N THR A 83 15.84 -25.08 -15.06
CA THR A 83 14.48 -24.64 -15.33
C THR A 83 14.41 -23.12 -15.31
N GLY A 84 13.49 -22.55 -16.11
CA GLY A 84 13.22 -21.12 -16.06
C GLY A 84 12.69 -20.67 -14.70
N ARG A 85 12.09 -21.56 -13.90
CA ARG A 85 11.74 -21.29 -12.50
C ARG A 85 12.99 -21.01 -11.66
N ASP A 86 14.00 -21.88 -11.75
CA ASP A 86 15.22 -21.76 -10.94
C ASP A 86 16.02 -20.52 -11.34
N ILE A 87 16.17 -20.28 -12.65
CA ILE A 87 16.76 -19.03 -13.17
C ILE A 87 15.98 -17.83 -12.63
N TRP A 88 14.65 -17.84 -12.75
CA TRP A 88 13.82 -16.71 -12.35
C TRP A 88 13.92 -16.43 -10.84
N GLN A 89 14.08 -17.46 -10.01
CA GLN A 89 14.26 -17.29 -8.56
C GLN A 89 15.60 -16.64 -8.20
N GLN A 90 16.64 -16.85 -9.00
CA GLN A 90 17.96 -16.25 -8.80
C GLN A 90 18.02 -14.76 -9.18
N PHE A 91 17.09 -14.29 -10.02
CA PHE A 91 17.03 -12.88 -10.37
C PHE A 91 16.51 -12.02 -9.22
N SER A 92 17.17 -10.89 -9.01
CA SER A 92 16.64 -9.86 -8.14
C SER A 92 15.33 -9.30 -8.69
N GLU A 93 14.49 -8.73 -7.82
CA GLU A 93 13.25 -8.08 -8.28
C GLU A 93 13.52 -7.00 -9.33
N GLY A 94 14.58 -6.20 -9.18
CA GLY A 94 14.97 -5.22 -10.18
C GLY A 94 15.33 -5.83 -11.55
N GLN A 95 15.92 -7.03 -11.58
CA GLN A 95 16.21 -7.74 -12.84
C GLN A 95 14.93 -8.29 -13.47
N LYS A 96 14.05 -8.89 -12.68
CA LYS A 96 12.73 -9.37 -13.14
C LYS A 96 11.91 -8.22 -13.74
N ASP A 97 11.90 -7.09 -13.03
CA ASP A 97 11.25 -5.85 -13.41
C ASP A 97 11.80 -5.27 -14.72
N ALA A 98 13.13 -5.27 -14.91
CA ALA A 98 13.76 -4.84 -16.16
C ALA A 98 13.35 -5.73 -17.35
N ILE A 99 13.23 -7.05 -17.13
CA ILE A 99 12.73 -7.98 -18.15
C ILE A 99 11.26 -7.67 -18.50
N TYR A 100 10.40 -7.44 -17.51
CA TYR A 100 9.01 -7.06 -17.77
C TYR A 100 8.90 -5.74 -18.55
N ASP A 101 9.63 -4.70 -18.14
CA ASP A 101 9.63 -3.41 -18.83
C ASP A 101 10.15 -3.53 -20.28
N MET A 102 11.13 -4.39 -20.52
CA MET A 102 11.67 -4.65 -21.85
C MET A 102 10.63 -5.29 -22.77
N LEU A 103 9.82 -6.22 -22.25
CA LEU A 103 8.81 -6.96 -23.00
C LEU A 103 7.45 -6.26 -23.06
N GLN A 104 7.22 -5.23 -22.24
CA GLN A 104 5.93 -4.56 -22.17
C GLN A 104 5.60 -3.87 -23.50
N LEU A 105 4.35 -4.06 -23.94
CA LEU A 105 3.82 -3.48 -25.16
C LEU A 105 3.19 -2.11 -24.89
N ALA A 106 3.68 -1.09 -25.58
CA ALA A 106 3.13 0.26 -25.52
C ALA A 106 1.78 0.32 -26.23
N LYS A 107 0.75 0.82 -25.54
CA LYS A 107 -0.56 1.10 -26.13
C LYS A 107 -0.58 2.57 -26.56
N ILE A 108 -0.15 2.84 -27.79
CA ILE A 108 -0.06 4.19 -28.35
C ILE A 108 -1.10 4.38 -29.45
N LYS A 109 -1.80 5.51 -29.43
CA LYS A 109 -2.68 5.97 -30.50
C LYS A 109 -2.39 7.44 -30.78
N ASP A 110 -2.18 7.79 -32.05
CA ASP A 110 -1.89 9.16 -32.50
C ASP A 110 -0.71 9.82 -31.74
N GLY A 111 0.34 9.03 -31.47
CA GLY A 111 1.56 9.49 -30.77
C GLY A 111 1.40 9.67 -29.25
N ARG A 112 0.25 9.32 -28.68
CA ARG A 112 -0.03 9.42 -27.24
C ARG A 112 -0.35 8.07 -26.63
N HIS A 113 -0.08 7.90 -25.34
CA HIS A 113 -0.55 6.70 -24.65
C HIS A 113 -2.08 6.66 -24.65
N VAL A 114 -2.64 5.45 -24.78
CA VAL A 114 -4.07 5.22 -24.59
C VAL A 114 -4.33 5.27 -23.08
N PRO A 115 -5.06 6.28 -22.57
CA PRO A 115 -5.24 6.44 -21.15
C PRO A 115 -6.13 5.33 -20.59
N GLU A 116 -5.75 4.77 -19.45
CA GLU A 116 -6.67 4.00 -18.63
C GLU A 116 -7.73 4.97 -18.06
N VAL A 117 -8.98 4.81 -18.52
CA VAL A 117 -10.11 5.61 -18.04
C VAL A 117 -10.83 4.82 -16.96
N ALA A 118 -10.82 5.35 -15.74
CA ALA A 118 -11.68 4.86 -14.68
C ALA A 118 -13.11 5.30 -14.98
N MET A 119 -13.99 4.34 -15.29
CA MET A 119 -15.42 4.59 -15.22
C MET A 119 -15.87 4.32 -13.78
N PRO A 120 -16.53 5.26 -13.08
CA PRO A 120 -17.02 5.03 -11.71
C PRO A 120 -17.90 3.77 -11.59
N LEU A 121 -18.65 3.44 -12.65
CA LEU A 121 -19.48 2.23 -12.75
C LEU A 121 -18.68 0.93 -12.95
N GLN A 122 -17.40 1.02 -13.34
CA GLN A 122 -16.48 -0.12 -13.47
C GLN A 122 -15.68 -0.39 -12.19
N LEU A 123 -15.82 0.44 -11.16
CA LEU A 123 -15.39 0.06 -9.82
C LEU A 123 -16.31 -1.06 -9.35
N ASN A 124 -15.80 -2.29 -9.33
CA ASN A 124 -16.54 -3.48 -8.86
C ASN A 124 -16.86 -3.44 -7.35
N ASN A 125 -16.57 -2.33 -6.66
CA ASN A 125 -16.81 -2.14 -5.23
C ASN A 125 -17.41 -0.76 -4.94
N ASN A 126 -18.66 -0.77 -4.48
CA ASN A 126 -19.44 0.44 -4.17
C ASN A 126 -18.85 1.23 -2.98
N HIS A 127 -18.18 0.56 -2.03
CA HIS A 127 -17.51 1.22 -0.90
C HIS A 127 -16.29 2.02 -1.35
N SER A 128 -15.47 1.46 -2.24
CA SER A 128 -14.31 2.17 -2.79
C SER A 128 -14.73 3.45 -3.50
N LEU A 129 -15.80 3.40 -4.30
CA LEU A 129 -16.37 4.59 -4.93
C LEU A 129 -16.84 5.62 -3.89
N ALA A 130 -17.55 5.19 -2.84
CA ALA A 130 -17.99 6.07 -1.76
C ALA A 130 -16.82 6.74 -1.03
N ILE A 131 -15.71 6.02 -0.83
CA ILE A 131 -14.49 6.55 -0.23
C ILE A 131 -13.89 7.67 -1.10
N TYR A 132 -13.74 7.44 -2.41
CA TYR A 132 -13.23 8.48 -3.32
C TYR A 132 -14.17 9.68 -3.41
N GLN A 133 -15.47 9.45 -3.42
CA GLN A 133 -16.47 10.52 -3.37
C GLN A 133 -16.33 11.35 -2.08
N GLU A 134 -16.05 10.70 -0.95
CA GLU A 134 -15.85 11.39 0.31
C GLU A 134 -14.60 12.28 0.31
N ILE A 135 -13.51 11.87 -0.37
CA ILE A 135 -12.35 12.75 -0.57
C ILE A 135 -12.77 14.03 -1.31
N VAL A 136 -13.55 13.91 -2.40
CA VAL A 136 -14.06 15.07 -3.15
C VAL A 136 -14.96 15.94 -2.27
N ASN A 137 -15.82 15.33 -1.44
CA ASN A 137 -16.69 16.08 -0.54
C ASN A 137 -15.90 16.86 0.52
N GLN A 138 -14.85 16.26 1.08
CA GLN A 138 -13.97 16.93 2.03
C GLN A 138 -13.16 18.05 1.35
N ALA A 139 -12.68 17.82 0.12
CA ALA A 139 -11.98 18.83 -0.67
C ALA A 139 -12.89 20.04 -1.00
N LYS A 140 -14.17 19.82 -1.32
CA LYS A 140 -15.16 20.89 -1.50
C LYS A 140 -15.27 21.78 -0.27
N LYS A 141 -15.31 21.17 0.92
CA LYS A 141 -15.39 21.88 2.20
C LYS A 141 -14.11 22.67 2.49
N ALA A 142 -12.94 22.05 2.33
CA ALA A 142 -11.65 22.69 2.61
C ALA A 142 -11.34 23.85 1.66
N GLY A 143 -11.64 23.68 0.37
CA GLY A 143 -11.41 24.70 -0.65
C GLY A 143 -12.50 25.75 -0.79
N ASN A 144 -13.68 25.50 -0.20
CA ASN A 144 -14.90 26.27 -0.44
C ASN A 144 -15.20 26.47 -1.94
N ARG A 145 -15.11 25.37 -2.73
CA ARG A 145 -15.31 25.36 -4.18
C ARG A 145 -16.30 24.28 -4.59
N ALA A 146 -17.16 24.61 -5.56
CA ALA A 146 -18.10 23.64 -6.12
C ALA A 146 -17.37 22.49 -6.86
N LYS A 147 -16.27 22.81 -7.54
CA LYS A 147 -15.36 21.86 -8.20
C LYS A 147 -13.98 22.00 -7.54
N PRO A 148 -13.63 21.15 -6.55
CA PRO A 148 -12.38 21.27 -5.82
C PRO A 148 -11.20 20.82 -6.68
N ARG A 149 -10.03 21.40 -6.44
CA ARG A 149 -8.77 21.04 -7.10
C ARG A 149 -8.07 19.93 -6.31
N ILE A 150 -7.90 18.77 -6.94
CA ILE A 150 -7.24 17.62 -6.34
C ILE A 150 -5.93 17.36 -7.08
N VAL A 151 -4.82 17.48 -6.37
CA VAL A 151 -3.49 17.12 -6.89
C VAL A 151 -3.19 15.65 -6.58
N ILE A 152 -2.86 14.88 -7.60
CA ILE A 152 -2.50 13.48 -7.50
C ILE A 152 -0.98 13.33 -7.53
N PHE A 153 -0.46 12.52 -6.61
CA PHE A 153 0.91 12.04 -6.61
C PHE A 153 0.92 10.54 -6.84
N THR A 154 1.76 10.12 -7.79
CA THR A 154 2.04 8.71 -8.10
C THR A 154 3.40 8.25 -7.58
N ALA A 155 3.95 8.99 -6.61
CA ALA A 155 5.30 8.82 -6.08
C ALA A 155 5.56 7.45 -5.44
N SER A 156 4.52 6.75 -4.98
CA SER A 156 4.66 5.41 -4.42
C SER A 156 4.92 4.35 -5.49
N SER A 157 4.60 4.62 -6.76
CA SER A 157 4.75 3.62 -7.82
C SER A 157 6.18 3.54 -8.34
N ARG A 158 6.64 2.32 -8.61
CA ARG A 158 7.84 2.06 -9.41
C ARG A 158 7.71 2.70 -10.81
N ASP A 159 6.59 2.46 -11.49
CA ASP A 159 6.17 3.17 -12.71
C ASP A 159 5.22 4.32 -12.32
N PRO A 160 5.70 5.58 -12.22
CA PRO A 160 4.87 6.70 -11.78
C PRO A 160 3.80 7.11 -12.80
N PHE A 161 3.83 6.59 -14.03
CA PHE A 161 2.90 6.98 -15.09
C PHE A 161 1.64 6.12 -15.12
N ALA A 162 1.78 4.84 -14.75
CA ALA A 162 0.73 3.83 -14.90
C ALA A 162 -0.63 4.24 -14.31
N ALA A 163 -0.65 4.84 -13.12
CA ALA A 163 -1.89 5.17 -12.42
C ALA A 163 -2.41 6.60 -12.69
N VAL A 164 -1.71 7.41 -13.49
CA VAL A 164 -2.04 8.84 -13.68
C VAL A 164 -3.42 9.01 -14.29
N SER A 165 -3.65 8.35 -15.43
CA SER A 165 -4.90 8.47 -16.18
C SER A 165 -6.09 7.92 -15.40
N TYR A 166 -5.89 6.82 -14.66
CA TYR A 166 -6.90 6.24 -13.78
C TYR A 166 -7.37 7.23 -12.71
N TYR A 167 -6.46 7.78 -11.90
CA TYR A 167 -6.87 8.68 -10.82
C TYR A 167 -7.40 10.02 -11.33
N LYS A 168 -6.81 10.57 -12.40
CA LYS A 168 -7.31 11.81 -13.01
C LYS A 168 -8.73 11.63 -13.51
N SER A 169 -9.01 10.57 -14.27
CA SER A 169 -10.35 10.29 -14.79
C SER A 169 -11.35 10.03 -13.67
N LEU A 170 -10.98 9.25 -12.65
CA LEU A 170 -11.81 8.97 -11.49
C LEU A 170 -12.24 10.25 -10.76
N PHE A 171 -11.30 11.08 -10.31
CA PHE A 171 -11.64 12.29 -9.56
C PHE A 171 -12.38 13.32 -10.42
N ASN A 172 -12.04 13.44 -11.71
CA ASN A 172 -12.79 14.29 -12.63
C ASN A 172 -14.25 13.82 -12.78
N ALA A 173 -14.47 12.51 -12.90
CA ALA A 173 -15.81 11.92 -12.99
C ALA A 173 -16.63 12.12 -11.69
N LEU A 174 -15.97 12.19 -10.54
CA LEU A 174 -16.59 12.49 -9.24
C LEU A 174 -16.81 13.99 -8.97
N GLY A 175 -16.51 14.84 -9.97
CA GLY A 175 -16.78 16.28 -9.92
C GLY A 175 -15.67 17.13 -9.30
N ALA A 176 -14.43 16.65 -9.30
CA ALA A 176 -13.25 17.47 -8.99
C ALA A 176 -12.55 17.97 -10.26
N GLU A 177 -11.60 18.89 -10.10
CA GLU A 177 -10.59 19.25 -11.10
C GLU A 177 -9.28 18.55 -10.70
N ALA A 178 -9.00 17.42 -11.34
CA ALA A 178 -7.86 16.58 -10.99
C ALA A 178 -6.62 16.88 -11.83
N SER A 179 -5.51 17.19 -11.18
CA SER A 179 -4.20 17.39 -11.81
C SER A 179 -3.18 16.37 -11.28
N TRP A 180 -2.13 16.13 -12.05
CA TRP A 180 -1.02 15.26 -11.65
C TRP A 180 0.24 16.09 -11.56
N LEU A 181 0.92 16.04 -10.41
CA LEU A 181 2.25 16.62 -10.24
C LEU A 181 3.26 15.48 -10.16
N PRO A 182 4.24 15.44 -11.08
CA PRO A 182 5.12 14.29 -11.24
C PRO A 182 6.34 14.43 -10.31
N ILE A 183 6.04 14.59 -9.01
CA ILE A 183 7.01 14.63 -7.92
C ILE A 183 7.30 13.20 -7.51
N ASN A 184 8.55 12.79 -7.68
CA ASN A 184 9.06 11.48 -7.32
C ASN A 184 10.56 11.60 -6.97
N LEU A 185 11.20 10.50 -6.60
CA LEU A 185 12.62 10.51 -6.26
C LEU A 185 13.51 11.01 -7.41
N ALA A 186 13.18 10.65 -8.66
CA ALA A 186 13.96 11.10 -9.82
C ALA A 186 13.90 12.62 -10.01
N PHE A 187 12.73 13.22 -9.80
CA PHE A 187 12.55 14.67 -9.77
C PHE A 187 13.42 15.31 -8.68
N GLN A 188 13.37 14.81 -7.44
CA GLN A 188 14.17 15.38 -6.34
C GLN A 188 15.68 15.26 -6.61
N LYS A 189 16.16 14.12 -7.13
CA LYS A 189 17.56 13.97 -7.55
C LYS A 189 17.95 14.97 -8.64
N ALA A 190 17.06 15.20 -9.61
CA ALA A 190 17.33 16.16 -10.68
C ALA A 190 17.35 17.61 -10.17
N GLN A 191 16.46 17.98 -9.25
CA GLN A 191 16.48 19.32 -8.66
C GLN A 191 17.74 19.56 -7.82
N ALA A 192 18.19 18.55 -7.05
CA ALA A 192 19.43 18.63 -6.27
C ALA A 192 20.68 18.85 -7.13
N ASP A 193 20.64 18.43 -8.41
CA ASP A 193 21.70 18.66 -9.41
C ASP A 193 21.42 19.90 -10.29
N ASN A 194 20.82 20.95 -9.72
CA ASN A 194 20.47 22.18 -10.43
C ASN A 194 19.71 21.93 -11.77
N ALA A 195 18.82 20.93 -11.77
CA ALA A 195 18.03 20.50 -12.93
C ALA A 195 18.83 19.98 -14.14
N SER A 196 20.14 19.73 -14.02
CA SER A 196 20.97 19.25 -15.14
C SER A 196 20.51 17.87 -15.63
N LEU A 197 20.16 16.98 -14.69
CA LEU A 197 19.61 15.64 -14.94
C LEU A 197 18.22 15.64 -15.61
N CYS A 198 17.50 16.76 -15.66
CA CYS A 198 16.21 16.81 -16.38
C CYS A 198 16.37 16.57 -17.89
N LYS A 199 17.58 16.77 -18.45
CA LYS A 199 17.87 16.46 -19.87
C LYS A 199 17.95 14.95 -20.13
N THR A 200 18.39 14.19 -19.13
CA THR A 200 18.58 12.73 -19.18
C THR A 200 17.61 12.00 -18.25
N PHE A 201 16.40 12.55 -18.10
CA PHE A 201 15.45 12.13 -17.07
C PHE A 201 15.08 10.65 -17.12
N ALA A 202 15.09 10.01 -18.32
CA ALA A 202 14.85 8.57 -18.44
C ALA A 202 15.89 7.75 -17.65
N THR A 203 17.17 8.13 -17.76
CA THR A 203 18.27 7.52 -17.00
C THR A 203 18.14 7.82 -15.51
N THR A 204 17.79 9.06 -15.14
CA THR A 204 17.57 9.43 -13.73
C THR A 204 16.44 8.63 -13.11
N LEU A 205 15.34 8.42 -13.85
CA LEU A 205 14.20 7.63 -13.41
C LEU A 205 14.56 6.16 -13.25
N GLN A 206 15.32 5.59 -14.19
CA GLN A 206 15.87 4.24 -14.07
C GLN A 206 16.75 4.09 -12.83
N GLN A 207 17.67 5.01 -12.58
CA GLN A 207 18.59 4.95 -11.42
C GLN A 207 17.88 5.20 -10.09
N ALA A 208 16.81 5.99 -10.08
CA ALA A 208 16.06 6.33 -8.88
C ALA A 208 15.04 5.26 -8.49
N GLN A 209 14.27 4.76 -9.47
CA GLN A 209 13.09 3.92 -9.23
C GLN A 209 13.15 2.59 -9.97
N GLY A 210 14.23 2.31 -10.69
CA GLY A 210 14.41 1.02 -11.38
C GLY A 210 13.49 0.80 -12.56
N THR A 211 12.82 1.83 -13.10
CA THR A 211 11.89 1.70 -14.25
C THR A 211 12.51 2.14 -15.57
N ASN A 212 12.23 1.38 -16.63
CA ASN A 212 12.85 1.51 -17.95
C ASN A 212 11.81 1.82 -19.03
N ARG A 213 12.24 2.50 -20.10
CA ARG A 213 11.45 2.75 -21.32
C ARG A 213 10.12 3.49 -21.08
N ARG A 214 9.99 4.28 -20.02
CA ARG A 214 8.73 4.98 -19.72
C ARG A 214 8.43 6.10 -20.70
N ASP A 215 9.44 6.64 -21.36
CA ASP A 215 9.36 7.56 -22.50
C ASP A 215 8.70 6.91 -23.73
N GLU A 216 9.01 5.64 -24.02
CA GLU A 216 8.36 4.89 -25.10
C GLU A 216 6.92 4.48 -24.74
N MET A 217 6.67 4.18 -23.47
CA MET A 217 5.37 3.70 -22.99
C MET A 217 4.34 4.83 -22.79
N TYR A 218 4.80 6.01 -22.36
CA TYR A 218 3.96 7.16 -22.03
C TYR A 218 4.53 8.48 -22.59
N PRO A 219 4.67 8.62 -23.92
CA PRO A 219 5.41 9.73 -24.54
C PRO A 219 4.92 11.12 -24.08
N ASP A 220 3.61 11.32 -24.00
CA ASP A 220 3.00 12.58 -23.59
C ASP A 220 3.12 12.88 -22.09
N LEU A 221 2.99 11.87 -21.22
CA LEU A 221 3.18 12.07 -19.78
C LEU A 221 4.67 12.25 -19.44
N PHE A 222 5.55 11.57 -20.17
CA PHE A 222 6.98 11.68 -20.02
C PHE A 222 7.49 13.06 -20.46
N GLU A 223 7.01 13.57 -21.60
CA GLU A 223 7.29 14.94 -22.03
C GLU A 223 6.84 15.96 -20.96
N TYR A 224 5.62 15.80 -20.42
CA TYR A 224 5.14 16.64 -19.32
C TYR A 224 6.03 16.55 -18.08
N GLN A 225 6.45 15.35 -17.66
CA GLN A 225 7.37 15.16 -16.55
C GLN A 225 8.72 15.84 -16.77
N GLN A 226 9.28 15.78 -17.99
CA GLN A 226 10.55 16.43 -18.31
C GLN A 226 10.43 17.95 -18.26
N ASN A 227 9.34 18.51 -18.79
CA ASN A 227 9.09 19.95 -18.72
C ASN A 227 8.86 20.41 -17.27
N PHE A 228 8.07 19.66 -16.50
CA PHE A 228 7.90 19.90 -15.06
C PHE A 228 9.23 19.87 -14.30
N CYS A 229 10.12 18.94 -14.62
CA CYS A 229 11.46 18.87 -14.03
C CYS A 229 12.27 20.16 -14.30
N ARG A 230 12.19 20.73 -15.50
CA ARG A 230 12.89 21.97 -15.84
C ARG A 230 12.34 23.20 -15.11
N GLU A 231 11.02 23.24 -14.91
CA GLU A 231 10.34 24.30 -14.15
C GLU A 231 10.60 24.21 -12.64
N GLY A 232 10.79 22.99 -12.13
CA GLY A 232 11.30 22.72 -10.79
C GLY A 232 10.38 23.11 -9.63
N HIS A 233 10.99 23.31 -8.47
CA HIS A 233 10.28 23.56 -7.21
C HIS A 233 9.34 24.78 -7.26
N ILE A 234 9.67 25.82 -8.02
CA ILE A 234 8.86 27.05 -8.10
C ILE A 234 7.48 26.74 -8.70
N PHE A 235 7.46 26.00 -9.82
CA PHE A 235 6.21 25.60 -10.44
C PHE A 235 5.44 24.59 -9.58
N ALA A 236 6.14 23.60 -9.02
CA ALA A 236 5.55 22.58 -8.16
C ALA A 236 4.84 23.19 -6.94
N THR A 237 5.52 24.07 -6.21
CA THR A 237 4.96 24.75 -5.03
C THR A 237 3.80 25.68 -5.39
N LYS A 238 3.88 26.40 -6.52
CA LYS A 238 2.77 27.24 -7.01
C LYS A 238 1.51 26.40 -7.26
N ALA A 239 1.64 25.27 -7.94
CA ALA A 239 0.52 24.36 -8.19
C ALA A 239 -0.10 23.82 -6.89
N LEU A 240 0.72 23.56 -5.87
CA LEU A 240 0.26 23.07 -4.57
C LEU A 240 -0.45 24.13 -3.72
N ARG A 241 -0.09 25.40 -3.84
CA ARG A 241 -0.77 26.49 -3.12
C ARG A 241 -2.26 26.58 -3.46
N ASP A 242 -2.60 26.23 -4.68
CA ASP A 242 -3.95 26.26 -5.24
C ASP A 242 -4.80 25.02 -4.96
N ALA A 243 -4.20 23.94 -4.43
CA ALA A 243 -4.86 22.66 -4.18
C ALA A 243 -5.82 22.71 -2.98
N ASP A 244 -6.92 21.95 -3.07
CA ASP A 244 -7.91 21.76 -1.98
C ASP A 244 -7.78 20.35 -1.35
N ALA A 245 -7.22 19.41 -2.12
CA ALA A 245 -6.74 18.15 -1.61
C ALA A 245 -5.48 17.67 -2.35
N VAL A 246 -4.70 16.84 -1.67
CA VAL A 246 -3.67 16.00 -2.29
C VAL A 246 -3.99 14.53 -2.08
N PHE A 247 -3.67 13.71 -3.07
CA PHE A 247 -3.88 12.26 -3.04
C PHE A 247 -2.58 11.50 -3.32
N PHE A 248 -2.17 10.64 -2.39
CA PHE A 248 -1.01 9.74 -2.52
C PHE A 248 -1.45 8.33 -2.91
N ASN A 249 -0.92 7.81 -4.01
CA ASN A 249 -1.27 6.47 -4.48
C ASN A 249 -0.61 5.34 -3.67
N GLY A 250 -1.05 4.11 -3.95
CA GLY A 250 -0.43 2.88 -3.45
C GLY A 250 0.85 2.51 -4.21
N GLY A 251 1.65 1.61 -3.64
CA GLY A 251 2.97 1.22 -4.14
C GLY A 251 3.92 0.97 -2.98
N ASP A 252 5.08 1.61 -2.99
CA ASP A 252 6.09 1.62 -1.94
C ASP A 252 6.13 3.00 -1.23
N GLN A 253 5.81 3.00 0.06
CA GLN A 253 5.80 4.18 0.93
C GLN A 253 7.17 4.83 1.08
N SER A 254 8.26 4.06 0.96
CA SER A 254 9.63 4.59 0.99
C SER A 254 9.93 5.48 -0.22
N LEU A 255 9.34 5.20 -1.39
CA LEU A 255 9.48 6.07 -2.56
C LEU A 255 8.78 7.41 -2.34
N THR A 256 7.56 7.39 -1.79
CA THR A 256 6.87 8.64 -1.42
C THR A 256 7.61 9.39 -0.33
N TYR A 257 8.14 8.71 0.68
CA TYR A 257 8.99 9.33 1.69
C TYR A 257 10.16 10.07 1.05
N GLN A 258 10.94 9.40 0.19
CA GLN A 258 12.11 9.99 -0.47
C GLN A 258 11.75 11.07 -1.52
N ALA A 259 10.51 11.09 -2.02
CA ALA A 259 10.03 12.15 -2.91
C ALA A 259 9.67 13.46 -2.19
N PHE A 260 9.43 13.41 -0.87
CA PHE A 260 8.92 14.55 -0.10
C PHE A 260 9.78 14.91 1.12
N LYS A 261 10.71 14.04 1.54
CA LYS A 261 11.70 14.28 2.59
C LYS A 261 13.10 14.30 1.99
N ASN A 262 13.89 15.27 2.43
CA ASN A 262 15.32 15.34 2.13
C ASN A 262 16.09 14.26 2.90
N ALA A 263 17.34 14.02 2.51
CA ALA A 263 18.20 13.01 3.14
C ALA A 263 18.45 13.25 4.64
N ASP A 264 18.38 14.52 5.09
CA ASP A 264 18.49 14.92 6.50
C ASP A 264 17.17 14.81 7.28
N GLY A 265 16.08 14.37 6.63
CA GLY A 265 14.74 14.26 7.21
C GLY A 265 13.93 15.56 7.21
N SER A 266 14.49 16.67 6.71
CA SER A 266 13.75 17.92 6.51
C SER A 266 12.72 17.78 5.38
N ASP A 267 11.73 18.67 5.38
CA ASP A 267 10.71 18.71 4.33
C ASP A 267 11.31 19.28 3.04
N THR A 268 10.96 18.69 1.90
CA THR A 268 11.13 19.35 0.59
C THR A 268 10.31 20.65 0.52
N PRO A 269 10.59 21.56 -0.43
CA PRO A 269 9.77 22.74 -0.66
C PRO A 269 8.29 22.40 -0.86
N GLU A 270 7.99 21.30 -1.56
CA GLU A 270 6.64 20.84 -1.82
C GLU A 270 5.95 20.30 -0.57
N LEU A 271 6.63 19.48 0.23
CA LEU A 271 6.06 18.99 1.49
C LEU A 271 5.79 20.13 2.46
N SER A 272 6.65 21.15 2.48
CA SER A 272 6.48 22.35 3.32
C SER A 272 5.17 23.08 2.99
N VAL A 273 4.85 23.27 1.70
CA VAL A 273 3.57 23.88 1.27
C VAL A 273 2.37 23.00 1.63
N ILE A 274 2.47 21.69 1.44
CA ILE A 274 1.40 20.74 1.81
C ILE A 274 1.14 20.81 3.32
N ARG A 275 2.20 20.84 4.14
CA ARG A 275 2.09 20.92 5.60
C ARG A 275 1.49 22.25 6.05
N GLU A 276 1.94 23.37 5.47
CA GLU A 276 1.39 24.70 5.72
C GLU A 276 -0.13 24.71 5.52
N LYS A 277 -0.60 24.23 4.36
CA LYS A 277 -2.03 24.22 4.04
C LYS A 277 -2.84 23.23 4.88
N PHE A 278 -2.27 22.07 5.21
CA PHE A 278 -2.90 21.08 6.08
C PHE A 278 -3.12 21.65 7.49
N ILE A 279 -2.09 22.28 8.08
CA ILE A 279 -2.19 22.93 9.39
C ILE A 279 -3.20 24.08 9.36
N ALA A 280 -3.26 24.84 8.26
CA ALA A 280 -4.25 25.89 8.07
C ALA A 280 -5.69 25.37 7.85
N GLY A 281 -5.90 24.05 7.76
CA GLY A 281 -7.22 23.46 7.50
C GLY A 281 -7.78 23.70 6.09
N THR A 282 -6.92 24.13 5.16
CA THR A 282 -7.31 24.45 3.77
C THR A 282 -6.94 23.36 2.76
N LEU A 283 -6.42 22.23 3.24
CA LEU A 283 -6.01 21.11 2.40
C LEU A 283 -6.38 19.77 3.06
N VAL A 284 -7.06 18.93 2.30
CA VAL A 284 -7.30 17.53 2.67
C VAL A 284 -6.14 16.67 2.18
N ILE A 285 -5.57 15.85 3.07
CA ILE A 285 -4.61 14.81 2.71
C ILE A 285 -5.35 13.48 2.59
N ALA A 286 -5.21 12.79 1.47
CA ALA A 286 -5.70 11.44 1.29
C ALA A 286 -4.60 10.53 0.74
N GLY A 287 -4.63 9.25 1.08
CA GLY A 287 -3.73 8.27 0.47
C GLY A 287 -4.28 6.86 0.58
N THR A 288 -3.83 5.97 -0.32
CA THR A 288 -4.19 4.54 -0.33
C THR A 288 -2.94 3.66 -0.19
N SER A 289 -3.01 2.57 0.56
CA SER A 289 -1.89 1.62 0.71
C SER A 289 -0.59 2.33 1.17
N ALA A 290 0.46 2.34 0.37
CA ALA A 290 1.66 3.14 0.64
C ALA A 290 1.37 4.61 1.01
N GLY A 291 0.42 5.25 0.31
CA GLY A 291 -0.01 6.62 0.61
C GLY A 291 -0.69 6.78 1.99
N THR A 292 -1.14 5.68 2.59
CA THR A 292 -1.61 5.65 3.99
C THR A 292 -0.45 5.40 4.95
N ALA A 293 0.37 4.38 4.70
CA ALA A 293 1.51 4.05 5.57
C ALA A 293 2.44 5.26 5.74
N VAL A 294 2.69 6.00 4.65
CA VAL A 294 3.54 7.20 4.64
C VAL A 294 2.99 8.36 5.45
N GLN A 295 1.73 8.34 5.89
CA GLN A 295 1.20 9.40 6.76
C GLN A 295 1.65 9.24 8.21
N THR A 296 2.15 8.08 8.63
CA THR A 296 2.70 7.83 9.98
C THR A 296 3.68 8.95 10.37
N GLY A 297 3.53 9.55 11.54
CA GLY A 297 4.38 10.64 12.01
C GLY A 297 5.37 10.24 13.09
N ALA A 298 6.49 10.95 13.13
CA ALA A 298 7.43 10.84 14.25
C ALA A 298 6.71 11.10 15.60
N PRO A 299 7.10 10.41 16.69
CA PRO A 299 8.24 9.50 16.79
C PRO A 299 7.92 8.05 16.36
N HIS A 300 6.76 7.79 15.74
CA HIS A 300 6.35 6.44 15.37
C HIS A 300 7.07 5.96 14.11
N VAL A 301 7.51 4.70 14.14
CA VAL A 301 8.16 4.04 12.99
C VAL A 301 7.13 3.77 11.90
N MET A 302 7.43 4.20 10.67
CA MET A 302 6.62 3.83 9.50
C MET A 302 7.01 2.42 9.06
N ILE A 303 6.05 1.51 8.95
CA ILE A 303 6.31 0.16 8.39
C ILE A 303 6.72 0.29 6.93
N THR A 304 7.85 -0.30 6.54
CA THR A 304 8.32 -0.37 5.15
C THR A 304 8.14 -1.77 4.55
N GLY A 305 7.96 -2.82 5.36
CA GLY A 305 7.80 -4.18 4.86
C GLY A 305 7.60 -5.26 5.93
N GLY A 306 7.56 -6.50 5.48
CA GLY A 306 7.51 -7.71 6.30
C GLY A 306 6.14 -8.34 6.55
N ASP A 307 6.12 -9.60 6.98
CA ASP A 307 4.90 -10.31 7.37
C ASP A 307 4.87 -10.62 8.87
N SER A 308 3.73 -11.12 9.36
CA SER A 308 3.54 -11.39 10.78
C SER A 308 4.41 -12.53 11.28
N VAL A 309 4.57 -13.62 10.53
CA VAL A 309 5.33 -14.79 10.99
C VAL A 309 6.81 -14.45 11.11
N SER A 310 7.39 -13.84 10.08
CA SER A 310 8.79 -13.39 10.10
C SER A 310 9.06 -12.34 11.18
N ALA A 311 8.07 -11.53 11.57
CA ALA A 311 8.21 -10.55 12.64
C ALA A 311 8.35 -11.19 14.04
N PHE A 312 7.85 -12.41 14.26
CA PHE A 312 8.11 -13.18 15.48
C PHE A 312 9.48 -13.86 15.44
N GLU A 313 10.00 -14.11 14.25
CA GLU A 313 11.26 -14.82 14.03
C GLU A 313 12.47 -13.91 14.26
N LYS A 314 12.42 -12.70 13.72
CA LYS A 314 13.57 -11.79 13.61
C LYS A 314 13.22 -10.39 14.14
N PRO A 315 14.19 -9.69 14.76
CA PRO A 315 13.98 -8.30 15.13
C PRO A 315 13.75 -7.44 13.88
N MET A 316 13.02 -6.34 14.07
CA MET A 316 12.78 -5.35 13.03
C MET A 316 14.09 -4.75 12.55
N GLN A 317 14.20 -4.55 11.24
CA GLN A 317 15.33 -3.87 10.62
C GLN A 317 14.92 -2.46 10.20
N LEU A 318 15.74 -1.47 10.55
CA LEU A 318 15.50 -0.09 10.13
C LEU A 318 16.08 0.16 8.74
N THR A 319 15.30 0.79 7.85
CA THR A 319 15.70 1.06 6.46
C THR A 319 15.42 2.52 6.08
N ASN A 320 16.32 3.13 5.31
CA ASN A 320 16.17 4.51 4.80
C ASN A 320 15.59 4.56 3.37
N GLY A 321 14.99 3.47 2.88
CA GLY A 321 14.53 3.38 1.49
C GLY A 321 13.71 2.14 1.16
N PRO A 322 13.31 2.00 -0.13
CA PRO A 322 12.62 0.83 -0.65
C PRO A 322 13.33 -0.44 -0.22
N CYS A 323 12.58 -1.41 0.29
CA CYS A 323 13.14 -2.72 0.54
C CYS A 323 13.41 -3.43 -0.80
N GLY A 324 14.68 -3.51 -1.19
CA GLY A 324 15.10 -4.38 -2.30
C GLY A 324 15.24 -5.84 -1.87
N VAL A 325 15.98 -6.63 -2.67
CA VAL A 325 16.34 -8.04 -2.41
C VAL A 325 17.05 -8.28 -1.06
N ASN A 326 17.66 -7.25 -0.47
CA ASN A 326 18.35 -7.38 0.82
C ASN A 326 17.39 -7.51 2.01
N CYS A 327 16.09 -7.31 1.79
CA CYS A 327 15.05 -7.50 2.80
C CYS A 327 14.37 -8.86 2.71
N THR A 328 14.80 -9.74 1.80
CA THR A 328 14.42 -11.16 1.81
C THR A 328 15.66 -11.93 2.21
N ASP A 329 15.56 -12.75 3.25
CA ASP A 329 16.66 -13.65 3.57
C ASP A 329 16.78 -14.77 2.52
N GLU A 330 17.86 -15.55 2.61
CA GLU A 330 18.11 -16.72 1.76
C GLU A 330 16.98 -17.78 1.82
N LEU A 331 16.04 -17.65 2.77
CA LEU A 331 14.90 -18.54 3.01
C LEU A 331 13.58 -17.99 2.49
N GLY A 332 13.56 -16.79 1.88
CA GLY A 332 12.37 -16.16 1.32
C GLY A 332 11.43 -15.52 2.34
N ALA A 333 11.85 -15.41 3.60
CA ALA A 333 11.12 -14.70 4.64
C ALA A 333 11.29 -13.18 4.45
N SER A 334 10.20 -12.42 4.65
CA SER A 334 10.24 -10.96 4.60
C SER A 334 10.31 -10.42 6.03
N PRO A 335 11.50 -10.15 6.60
CA PRO A 335 11.64 -9.46 7.89
C PRO A 335 10.79 -8.21 7.97
N LEU A 336 10.29 -7.93 9.17
CA LEU A 336 9.68 -6.65 9.50
C LEU A 336 10.71 -5.53 9.31
N THR A 337 10.36 -4.56 8.47
CA THR A 337 11.21 -3.41 8.21
C THR A 337 10.46 -2.11 8.48
N GLY A 338 11.19 -1.08 8.92
CA GLY A 338 10.60 0.22 9.22
C GLY A 338 11.53 1.40 9.02
N GLN A 339 10.95 2.57 8.80
CA GLN A 339 11.66 3.86 8.74
C GLN A 339 11.56 4.57 10.09
N ALA A 340 12.72 4.81 10.72
CA ALA A 340 12.81 5.25 12.11
C ALA A 340 12.22 6.65 12.35
N SER A 341 12.38 7.55 11.39
CA SER A 341 11.87 8.92 11.43
C SER A 341 10.37 9.03 11.16
N GLY A 342 9.68 7.91 10.94
CA GLY A 342 8.31 7.89 10.46
C GLY A 342 8.20 8.26 8.98
N GLY A 343 7.01 8.66 8.56
CA GLY A 343 6.68 9.10 7.21
C GLY A 343 6.65 10.62 7.06
N LEU A 344 5.62 11.13 6.39
CA LEU A 344 5.35 12.55 6.18
C LEU A 344 4.72 13.23 7.40
N GLY A 345 4.19 12.47 8.35
CA GLY A 345 3.69 12.97 9.63
C GLY A 345 2.37 13.72 9.58
N PHE A 346 1.43 13.26 8.75
CA PHE A 346 0.04 13.73 8.78
C PHE A 346 -0.83 12.92 9.76
N PHE A 347 -0.33 11.80 10.27
CA PHE A 347 -0.92 10.99 11.32
C PHE A 347 0.08 10.81 12.49
N PRO A 348 0.11 11.74 13.46
CA PRO A 348 1.04 11.69 14.60
C PRO A 348 0.58 10.80 15.76
N TYR A 349 -0.59 10.15 15.65
CA TYR A 349 -1.24 9.47 16.78
C TYR A 349 -0.71 8.05 17.04
N GLY A 350 -0.10 7.42 16.05
CA GLY A 350 0.38 6.04 16.12
C GLY A 350 0.92 5.54 14.79
N VAL A 351 1.14 4.22 14.71
CA VAL A 351 1.63 3.54 13.51
C VAL A 351 0.47 3.17 12.59
N LEU A 352 0.56 3.50 11.31
CA LEU A 352 -0.40 3.06 10.30
C LEU A 352 0.08 1.80 9.57
N ASP A 353 -0.84 0.87 9.37
CA ASP A 353 -0.69 -0.32 8.53
C ASP A 353 -1.88 -0.45 7.56
N THR A 354 -1.72 -1.19 6.47
CA THR A 354 -2.64 -1.31 5.33
C THR A 354 -2.76 -2.73 4.82
N HIS A 355 -3.78 -3.01 3.99
CA HIS A 355 -4.13 -4.37 3.54
C HIS A 355 -4.16 -5.35 4.73
N PHE A 356 -4.71 -4.86 5.84
CA PHE A 356 -4.27 -5.29 7.14
C PHE A 356 -4.74 -6.71 7.46
N SER A 357 -6.05 -6.90 7.54
CA SER A 357 -6.62 -8.22 7.79
C SER A 357 -6.45 -9.18 6.63
N GLU A 358 -6.44 -8.69 5.38
CA GLU A 358 -6.30 -9.55 4.20
C GLU A 358 -4.96 -10.28 4.14
N ARG A 359 -3.93 -9.73 4.79
CA ARG A 359 -2.57 -10.25 4.83
C ARG A 359 -2.14 -10.69 6.23
N GLY A 360 -3.09 -10.83 7.15
CA GLY A 360 -2.83 -11.27 8.54
C GLY A 360 -1.78 -10.44 9.26
N ARG A 361 -1.76 -9.10 9.10
CA ARG A 361 -0.70 -8.19 9.56
C ARG A 361 -0.77 -7.80 11.05
N GLN A 362 -1.61 -8.47 11.85
CA GLN A 362 -1.74 -8.20 13.28
C GLN A 362 -0.44 -8.48 14.04
N GLY A 363 0.18 -9.63 13.76
CA GLY A 363 1.44 -10.04 14.39
C GLY A 363 2.57 -9.04 14.16
N ARG A 364 2.78 -8.61 12.92
CA ARG A 364 3.85 -7.64 12.61
C ARG A 364 3.63 -6.29 13.28
N LEU A 365 2.37 -5.85 13.40
CA LEU A 365 2.04 -4.58 14.05
C LEU A 365 2.34 -4.66 15.56
N TRP A 366 1.99 -5.77 16.22
CA TRP A 366 2.34 -6.00 17.63
C TRP A 366 3.85 -6.08 17.85
N GLN A 367 4.57 -6.80 16.99
CA GLN A 367 6.02 -6.91 17.09
C GLN A 367 6.69 -5.54 16.93
N LEU A 368 6.25 -4.73 15.97
CA LEU A 368 6.74 -3.35 15.83
C LEU A 368 6.47 -2.53 17.09
N LEU A 369 5.23 -2.52 17.59
CA LEU A 369 4.87 -1.73 18.78
C LEU A 369 5.64 -2.19 20.02
N GLY A 370 5.85 -3.50 20.19
CA GLY A 370 6.62 -4.06 21.30
C GLY A 370 8.08 -3.64 21.25
N GLN A 371 8.70 -3.71 20.08
CA GLN A 371 10.11 -3.35 19.87
C GLN A 371 10.35 -1.83 19.95
N THR A 372 9.38 -1.01 19.53
CA THR A 372 9.47 0.47 19.54
C THR A 372 8.84 1.13 20.77
N LYS A 373 8.21 0.34 21.65
CA LYS A 373 7.39 0.82 22.78
C LYS A 373 6.25 1.75 22.34
N GLY A 374 5.74 1.55 21.11
CA GLY A 374 4.62 2.29 20.54
C GLY A 374 3.32 2.04 21.32
N GLN A 375 2.45 3.04 21.32
CA GLN A 375 1.25 3.08 22.19
C GLN A 375 -0.06 2.89 21.43
N LEU A 376 -0.01 3.05 20.11
CA LEU A 376 -1.16 2.88 19.23
C LEU A 376 -0.68 2.35 17.86
N GLY A 377 -1.25 1.23 17.45
CA GLY A 377 -1.20 0.75 16.07
C GLY A 377 -2.58 0.76 15.45
N VAL A 378 -2.65 1.11 14.17
CA VAL A 378 -3.89 1.23 13.40
C VAL A 378 -3.73 0.52 12.07
N GLY A 379 -4.47 -0.57 11.86
CA GLY A 379 -4.49 -1.34 10.62
C GLY A 379 -5.75 -1.08 9.82
N VAL A 380 -5.61 -0.61 8.57
CA VAL A 380 -6.73 -0.34 7.67
C VAL A 380 -6.91 -1.52 6.69
N ASP A 381 -8.07 -2.18 6.75
CA ASP A 381 -8.43 -3.26 5.84
C ASP A 381 -8.72 -2.75 4.42
N GLU A 382 -8.71 -3.66 3.44
CA GLU A 382 -9.13 -3.35 2.07
C GLU A 382 -10.55 -2.77 1.97
N ASN A 383 -10.75 -1.92 0.96
CA ASN A 383 -11.96 -1.15 0.68
C ASN A 383 -12.47 -0.34 1.89
N THR A 384 -11.55 0.11 2.75
CA THR A 384 -11.85 0.80 4.00
C THR A 384 -11.02 2.08 4.15
N ALA A 385 -11.56 3.01 4.91
CA ALA A 385 -11.08 4.36 5.14
C ALA A 385 -11.20 4.73 6.61
N LEU A 386 -10.16 5.35 7.14
CA LEU A 386 -10.18 6.10 8.38
C LEU A 386 -10.15 7.59 8.05
N LEU A 387 -11.28 8.25 8.26
CA LEU A 387 -11.35 9.70 8.24
C LEU A 387 -10.82 10.21 9.57
N VAL A 388 -9.86 11.12 9.53
CA VAL A 388 -9.17 11.64 10.72
C VAL A 388 -9.35 13.15 10.73
N ASN A 389 -9.95 13.67 11.79
CA ASN A 389 -10.13 15.08 12.03
C ASN A 389 -9.36 15.48 13.30
N PRO A 390 -8.21 16.16 13.17
CA PRO A 390 -7.43 16.65 14.30
C PRO A 390 -8.26 17.54 15.22
N ILE A 391 -8.04 17.41 16.53
CA ILE A 391 -8.56 18.29 17.58
C ILE A 391 -7.39 18.74 18.45
N SER A 392 -7.60 19.70 19.35
CA SER A 392 -6.54 20.33 20.14
C SER A 392 -5.63 19.36 20.92
N ASN A 393 -6.17 18.21 21.37
CA ASN A 393 -5.41 17.18 22.08
C ASN A 393 -5.71 15.78 21.55
N GLY A 394 -5.60 15.59 20.23
CA GLY A 394 -5.75 14.28 19.59
C GLY A 394 -6.54 14.35 18.28
N ALA A 395 -7.40 13.36 18.05
CA ALA A 395 -8.24 13.34 16.85
C ALA A 395 -9.56 12.63 17.09
N THR A 396 -10.58 13.09 16.37
CA THR A 396 -11.80 12.31 16.13
C THR A 396 -11.64 11.56 14.82
N MET A 397 -12.00 10.29 14.81
CA MET A 397 -11.86 9.44 13.63
C MET A 397 -13.12 8.65 13.35
N ARG A 398 -13.43 8.44 12.07
CA ARG A 398 -14.61 7.71 11.61
C ARG A 398 -14.23 6.67 10.56
N VAL A 399 -14.78 5.47 10.69
CA VAL A 399 -14.59 4.39 9.71
C VAL A 399 -15.62 4.51 8.59
N LEU A 400 -15.15 4.35 7.36
CA LEU A 400 -15.97 4.28 6.15
C LEU A 400 -15.44 3.12 5.27
N GLY A 401 -16.30 2.22 4.83
CA GLY A 401 -15.95 1.16 3.89
C GLY A 401 -16.44 -0.22 4.30
N GLU A 402 -16.09 -1.20 3.47
CA GLU A 402 -16.61 -2.58 3.56
C GLU A 402 -16.03 -3.35 4.74
N GLY A 403 -14.73 -3.22 4.94
CA GLY A 403 -13.99 -3.87 6.03
C GLY A 403 -14.05 -3.04 7.32
N GLY A 404 -12.92 -3.03 8.02
CA GLY A 404 -12.80 -2.30 9.27
C GLY A 404 -11.40 -1.74 9.50
N VAL A 405 -11.29 -0.98 10.58
CA VAL A 405 -10.04 -0.44 11.07
C VAL A 405 -9.75 -1.11 12.40
N PHE A 406 -8.63 -1.83 12.43
CA PHE A 406 -8.10 -2.47 13.62
C PHE A 406 -7.29 -1.45 14.42
N PHE A 407 -7.56 -1.35 15.71
CA PHE A 407 -6.74 -0.57 16.65
C PHE A 407 -6.14 -1.51 17.67
N THR A 408 -4.90 -1.25 18.08
CA THR A 408 -4.24 -2.03 19.13
C THR A 408 -3.41 -1.14 20.02
N GLN A 409 -3.43 -1.46 21.32
CA GLN A 409 -2.62 -0.82 22.36
C GLN A 409 -1.95 -1.90 23.21
N PRO A 410 -0.82 -1.60 23.88
CA PRO A 410 -0.27 -2.49 24.90
C PRO A 410 -1.32 -2.84 25.97
N GLY A 411 -1.38 -4.11 26.33
CA GLY A 411 -2.23 -4.62 27.41
C GLY A 411 -1.55 -4.56 28.78
N PRO A 412 -2.11 -5.25 29.78
CA PRO A 412 -1.58 -5.25 31.15
C PRO A 412 -0.20 -5.90 31.30
N LEU A 413 0.18 -6.79 30.37
CA LEU A 413 1.47 -7.48 30.35
C LEU A 413 2.13 -7.32 28.98
N PRO A 414 3.47 -7.42 28.87
CA PRO A 414 4.21 -7.16 27.62
C PRO A 414 3.79 -8.01 26.41
N THR A 415 3.25 -9.22 26.64
CA THR A 415 2.78 -10.14 25.59
C THR A 415 1.27 -10.12 25.39
N ILE A 416 0.56 -9.22 26.08
CA ILE A 416 -0.89 -9.03 25.96
C ILE A 416 -1.16 -7.73 25.22
N TRP A 417 -2.02 -7.80 24.23
CA TRP A 417 -2.47 -6.69 23.42
C TRP A 417 -3.95 -6.44 23.63
N ARG A 418 -4.32 -5.18 23.82
CA ARG A 418 -5.72 -4.76 23.77
C ARG A 418 -6.04 -4.43 22.31
N THR A 419 -7.07 -5.06 21.77
CA THR A 419 -7.45 -4.95 20.36
C THR A 419 -8.88 -4.48 20.19
N HIS A 420 -9.11 -3.77 19.10
CA HIS A 420 -10.40 -3.20 18.73
C HIS A 420 -10.56 -3.33 17.22
N TYR A 421 -11.78 -3.53 16.75
CA TYR A 421 -12.10 -3.55 15.33
C TYR A 421 -13.36 -2.74 15.10
N LEU A 422 -13.22 -1.64 14.39
CA LEU A 422 -14.30 -0.70 14.09
C LEU A 422 -14.66 -0.83 12.61
N THR A 423 -15.95 -0.85 12.30
CA THR A 423 -16.48 -0.98 10.94
C THR A 423 -17.30 0.25 10.58
N GLN A 424 -17.86 0.30 9.36
CA GLN A 424 -18.70 1.38 8.84
C GLN A 424 -19.44 2.20 9.93
N ASP A 425 -19.27 3.53 9.88
CA ASP A 425 -19.86 4.56 10.75
C ASP A 425 -19.44 4.56 12.22
N ASP A 426 -18.63 3.59 12.68
CA ASP A 426 -18.03 3.68 14.01
C ASP A 426 -17.07 4.86 14.11
N GLN A 427 -16.98 5.40 15.31
CA GLN A 427 -16.08 6.50 15.63
C GLN A 427 -15.17 6.13 16.79
N VAL A 428 -13.96 6.69 16.75
CA VAL A 428 -13.03 6.68 17.87
C VAL A 428 -12.48 8.07 18.08
N THR A 429 -12.43 8.50 19.33
CA THR A 429 -11.67 9.68 19.73
C THR A 429 -10.38 9.22 20.37
N VAL A 430 -9.26 9.68 19.82
CA VAL A 430 -7.93 9.53 20.42
C VAL A 430 -7.64 10.79 21.20
N ALA A 431 -7.26 10.66 22.47
CA ALA A 431 -6.88 11.76 23.33
C ALA A 431 -5.55 11.48 24.03
N GLY A 432 -4.79 12.53 24.34
CA GLY A 432 -3.48 12.41 24.98
C GLY A 432 -2.38 11.97 24.02
N SER A 433 -1.21 11.66 24.56
CA SER A 433 -0.03 11.26 23.79
C SER A 433 0.87 10.31 24.57
N GLY A 434 1.70 9.54 23.86
CA GLY A 434 2.59 8.57 24.50
C GLY A 434 1.81 7.59 25.37
N LYS A 435 2.28 7.34 26.59
CA LYS A 435 1.65 6.39 27.52
C LYS A 435 0.25 6.81 27.99
N ASP A 436 -0.10 8.09 27.82
CA ASP A 436 -1.40 8.63 28.21
C ASP A 436 -2.43 8.54 27.08
N THR A 437 -2.09 7.90 25.94
CA THR A 437 -2.99 7.75 24.80
C THR A 437 -4.24 6.95 25.19
N GLN A 438 -5.39 7.61 25.21
CA GLN A 438 -6.70 7.00 25.48
C GLN A 438 -7.53 6.91 24.19
N LEU A 439 -8.30 5.82 24.08
CA LEU A 439 -9.27 5.61 23.01
C LEU A 439 -10.68 5.60 23.59
N GLN A 440 -11.55 6.46 23.06
CA GLN A 440 -12.97 6.46 23.37
C GLN A 440 -13.75 6.02 22.14
N PHE A 441 -14.49 4.92 22.26
CA PHE A 441 -15.23 4.32 21.16
C PHE A 441 -16.70 4.72 21.17
N GLN A 442 -17.24 4.99 19.98
CA GLN A 442 -18.66 5.19 19.74
C GLN A 442 -19.07 4.31 18.56
N LEU A 443 -19.71 3.17 18.88
CA LEU A 443 -20.21 2.25 17.87
C LEU A 443 -21.48 2.80 17.20
N ALA A 444 -21.64 2.53 15.92
CA ALA A 444 -22.73 3.05 15.11
C ALA A 444 -24.12 2.71 15.72
N PRO A 445 -25.08 3.65 15.75
CA PRO A 445 -26.38 3.44 16.40
C PRO A 445 -27.22 2.29 15.81
N TRP A 446 -26.97 1.94 14.54
CA TRP A 446 -27.64 0.82 13.86
C TRP A 446 -27.09 -0.55 14.27
N LYS A 447 -25.98 -0.60 15.02
CA LYS A 447 -25.42 -1.83 15.58
C LYS A 447 -26.04 -2.11 16.96
N TYR A 448 -26.46 -3.34 17.17
CA TYR A 448 -27.07 -3.82 18.40
C TYR A 448 -26.19 -4.90 19.04
N THR A 449 -26.45 -5.21 20.31
CA THR A 449 -25.80 -6.34 20.98
C THR A 449 -26.51 -7.62 20.56
N GLY A 450 -25.75 -8.58 20.03
CA GLY A 450 -26.28 -9.89 19.65
C GLY A 450 -26.78 -10.68 20.86
N SER A 451 -27.59 -11.71 20.61
CA SER A 451 -27.97 -12.65 21.66
C SER A 451 -26.80 -13.59 21.98
N ASN A 452 -26.55 -13.83 23.27
CA ASN A 452 -25.58 -14.85 23.70
C ASN A 452 -25.97 -16.21 23.12
N ARG A 453 -25.09 -16.77 22.30
CA ARG A 453 -25.21 -18.14 21.80
C ARG A 453 -24.36 -19.08 22.64
N LYS A 454 -24.65 -20.38 22.56
CA LYS A 454 -23.91 -21.42 23.25
C LYS A 454 -22.41 -21.30 22.94
N GLN A 455 -21.56 -21.37 23.97
CA GLN A 455 -20.10 -21.35 23.80
C GLN A 455 -19.67 -22.46 22.83
N MET A 456 -18.84 -22.13 21.85
CA MET A 456 -18.32 -23.05 20.84
C MET A 456 -16.80 -23.07 20.88
N LEU A 457 -16.22 -24.24 20.58
CA LEU A 457 -14.78 -24.34 20.33
C LEU A 457 -14.42 -23.51 19.09
N MET A 458 -13.61 -22.47 19.28
CA MET A 458 -13.14 -21.61 18.20
C MET A 458 -11.64 -21.72 18.07
N GLN A 459 -11.21 -22.44 17.04
CA GLN A 459 -9.80 -22.69 16.76
C GLN A 459 -9.50 -22.44 15.29
N THR A 460 -8.31 -21.94 15.00
CA THR A 460 -7.79 -21.83 13.63
C THR A 460 -6.28 -22.10 13.61
N ASN A 461 -5.79 -22.76 12.57
CA ASN A 461 -4.35 -22.90 12.31
C ASN A 461 -3.91 -21.79 11.34
N ASP A 462 -2.60 -21.53 11.28
CA ASP A 462 -1.97 -20.44 10.52
C ASP A 462 -2.74 -19.13 10.67
N VAL A 463 -2.94 -18.66 11.89
CA VAL A 463 -3.85 -17.54 12.20
C VAL A 463 -3.52 -16.26 11.43
N PHE A 464 -2.26 -16.06 11.04
CA PHE A 464 -1.79 -14.93 10.23
C PHE A 464 -1.83 -15.16 8.71
N THR A 465 -2.35 -16.29 8.23
CA THR A 465 -2.52 -16.56 6.80
C THR A 465 -3.83 -16.00 6.28
N GLY A 466 -3.75 -15.07 5.33
CA GLY A 466 -4.93 -14.41 4.77
C GLY A 466 -5.75 -13.71 5.84
N SER A 467 -7.07 -13.80 5.74
CA SER A 467 -8.02 -13.18 6.68
C SER A 467 -8.40 -14.04 7.90
N ARG A 468 -7.65 -15.12 8.20
CA ARG A 468 -8.02 -16.08 9.26
C ARG A 468 -8.15 -15.44 10.64
N TYR A 469 -7.22 -14.56 11.03
CA TYR A 469 -7.34 -13.78 12.27
C TYR A 469 -8.66 -13.00 12.34
N ARG A 470 -8.99 -12.24 11.27
CA ARG A 470 -10.21 -11.45 11.21
C ARG A 470 -11.44 -12.33 11.27
N SER A 471 -11.45 -13.45 10.54
CA SER A 471 -12.57 -14.40 10.57
C SER A 471 -12.79 -14.98 11.96
N LEU A 472 -11.72 -15.35 12.68
CA LEU A 472 -11.79 -15.81 14.06
C LEU A 472 -12.36 -14.72 15.00
N ALA A 473 -11.85 -13.50 14.90
CA ALA A 473 -12.32 -12.36 15.70
C ALA A 473 -13.78 -11.99 15.37
N ALA A 474 -14.20 -12.07 14.10
CA ALA A 474 -15.56 -11.81 13.66
C ALA A 474 -16.54 -12.86 14.22
N LEU A 475 -16.17 -14.15 14.21
CA LEU A 475 -16.97 -15.21 14.83
C LEU A 475 -17.12 -14.99 16.34
N MET A 476 -16.05 -14.60 17.03
CA MET A 476 -16.06 -14.25 18.45
C MET A 476 -16.93 -13.02 18.74
N CYS A 477 -16.90 -12.02 17.85
CA CYS A 477 -17.71 -10.81 17.91
C CYS A 477 -19.21 -11.13 17.78
N GLN A 478 -19.58 -12.02 16.84
CA GLN A 478 -20.97 -12.40 16.57
C GLN A 478 -21.58 -13.34 17.61
N ASN A 479 -20.80 -14.29 18.12
CA ASN A 479 -21.31 -15.35 19.01
C ASN A 479 -21.09 -15.06 20.50
N HIS A 480 -20.37 -13.99 20.85
CA HIS A 480 -20.03 -13.64 22.23
C HIS A 480 -19.24 -14.73 22.99
N ASN A 481 -18.55 -15.60 22.25
CA ASN A 481 -17.69 -16.63 22.84
C ASN A 481 -16.59 -15.99 23.69
N GLU A 482 -16.29 -16.56 24.85
CA GLU A 482 -15.33 -15.97 25.80
C GLU A 482 -13.88 -16.10 25.33
N VAL A 483 -13.54 -17.21 24.68
CA VAL A 483 -12.18 -17.54 24.27
C VAL A 483 -12.16 -18.03 22.82
N ALA A 484 -11.13 -17.60 22.08
CA ALA A 484 -10.77 -18.13 20.77
C ALA A 484 -9.28 -18.44 20.75
N THR A 485 -8.85 -19.51 20.09
CA THR A 485 -7.41 -19.78 19.90
C THR A 485 -7.03 -19.85 18.43
N GLY A 486 -5.84 -19.34 18.13
CA GLY A 486 -5.18 -19.47 16.84
C GLY A 486 -3.82 -20.14 17.02
N ARG A 487 -3.34 -20.87 16.02
CA ARG A 487 -1.97 -21.39 15.99
C ARG A 487 -1.20 -20.81 14.81
N PHE A 488 0.11 -20.71 14.94
CA PHE A 488 1.02 -20.37 13.85
C PHE A 488 2.41 -20.91 14.19
N ASP A 489 3.20 -21.21 13.16
CA ASP A 489 4.54 -21.78 13.34
C ASP A 489 5.61 -20.74 13.03
N VAL A 490 6.66 -20.70 13.85
CA VAL A 490 7.83 -19.84 13.70
C VAL A 490 9.06 -20.70 13.91
N ASN A 491 9.92 -20.85 12.89
CA ASN A 491 11.13 -21.67 12.96
C ASN A 491 10.92 -23.08 13.51
N GLY A 492 9.86 -23.75 13.05
CA GLY A 492 9.52 -25.11 13.47
C GLY A 492 8.96 -25.22 14.90
N LYS A 493 8.70 -24.09 15.56
CA LYS A 493 8.05 -24.03 16.87
C LYS A 493 6.61 -23.56 16.71
N THR A 494 5.68 -24.28 17.34
CA THR A 494 4.26 -23.93 17.34
C THR A 494 3.98 -22.86 18.38
N TRP A 495 3.32 -21.78 17.98
CA TRP A 495 2.83 -20.73 18.86
C TRP A 495 1.31 -20.79 18.95
N GLN A 496 0.77 -20.51 20.12
CA GLN A 496 -0.66 -20.32 20.32
C GLN A 496 -0.97 -18.85 20.60
N LEU A 497 -1.87 -18.30 19.82
CA LEU A 497 -2.56 -17.03 20.06
C LEU A 497 -3.87 -17.31 20.80
N THR A 498 -4.17 -16.56 21.84
CA THR A 498 -5.42 -16.67 22.60
C THR A 498 -6.11 -15.30 22.63
N MET A 499 -7.34 -15.24 22.11
CA MET A 499 -8.23 -14.10 22.25
C MET A 499 -9.14 -14.33 23.45
N ASN A 500 -9.26 -13.35 24.34
CA ASN A 500 -10.08 -13.42 25.54
C ASN A 500 -10.99 -12.20 25.62
N ARG A 501 -12.30 -12.44 25.75
CA ARG A 501 -13.24 -11.42 26.20
C ARG A 501 -13.07 -11.23 27.69
N ASN A 502 -13.16 -10.00 28.14
CA ASN A 502 -13.23 -9.64 29.54
C ASN A 502 -14.48 -8.79 29.80
N ALA A 503 -14.65 -8.33 31.03
CA ALA A 503 -15.78 -7.48 31.42
C ALA A 503 -15.85 -6.12 30.67
N GLN A 504 -14.74 -5.66 30.09
CA GLN A 504 -14.66 -4.43 29.30
C GLN A 504 -14.98 -4.68 27.81
N THR A 505 -14.89 -5.94 27.34
CA THR A 505 -15.10 -6.26 25.93
C THR A 505 -16.55 -6.05 25.51
N ASN A 506 -16.78 -5.02 24.70
CA ASN A 506 -18.06 -4.81 24.04
C ASN A 506 -17.98 -5.28 22.59
N SER A 507 -19.05 -5.92 22.11
CA SER A 507 -19.23 -6.19 20.69
C SER A 507 -20.65 -5.88 20.26
N ARG A 508 -20.79 -5.30 19.06
CA ARG A 508 -22.09 -5.03 18.44
C ARG A 508 -22.05 -5.42 16.97
N ASN A 509 -23.16 -5.95 16.49
CA ASN A 509 -23.36 -6.34 15.11
C ASN A 509 -24.58 -5.64 14.51
N GLY A 510 -24.62 -5.61 13.19
CA GLY A 510 -25.75 -5.08 12.45
C GLY A 510 -25.54 -5.24 10.96
N SER A 511 -26.45 -4.66 10.19
CA SER A 511 -26.31 -4.56 8.74
C SER A 511 -26.64 -3.16 8.25
N TYR A 512 -26.06 -2.81 7.11
CA TYR A 512 -26.25 -1.53 6.45
C TYR A 512 -26.35 -1.75 4.94
N GLN A 513 -26.81 -0.74 4.21
CA GLN A 513 -26.98 -0.82 2.76
C GLN A 513 -26.11 0.19 2.03
N VAL A 514 -25.45 -0.26 0.96
CA VAL A 514 -24.72 0.60 0.02
C VAL A 514 -25.15 0.24 -1.39
N GLN A 515 -25.74 1.22 -2.10
CA GLN A 515 -26.30 1.05 -3.45
C GLN A 515 -27.21 -0.19 -3.59
N GLY A 516 -28.08 -0.43 -2.61
CA GLY A 516 -29.05 -1.53 -2.62
C GLY A 516 -28.51 -2.90 -2.20
N GLN A 517 -27.21 -3.05 -1.95
CA GLN A 517 -26.61 -4.27 -1.41
C GLN A 517 -26.53 -4.21 0.13
N VAL A 518 -26.86 -5.31 0.80
CA VAL A 518 -26.81 -5.42 2.27
C VAL A 518 -25.46 -5.98 2.70
N PHE A 519 -24.79 -5.28 3.63
CA PHE A 519 -23.53 -5.69 4.22
C PHE A 519 -23.70 -5.92 5.71
N ALA A 520 -23.12 -7.01 6.22
CA ALA A 520 -23.07 -7.29 7.65
C ALA A 520 -21.79 -6.69 8.25
N ALA A 521 -21.89 -6.17 9.46
CA ALA A 521 -20.75 -5.64 10.20
C ALA A 521 -20.77 -6.13 11.64
N CYS A 522 -19.58 -6.36 12.20
CA CYS A 522 -19.40 -6.63 13.61
C CYS A 522 -18.21 -5.82 14.10
N SER A 523 -18.44 -5.04 15.15
CA SER A 523 -17.43 -4.20 15.77
C SER A 523 -17.22 -4.61 17.20
N TYR A 524 -15.98 -4.53 17.66
CA TYR A 524 -15.65 -4.79 19.05
C TYR A 524 -14.57 -3.84 19.56
N HIS A 525 -14.54 -3.66 20.87
CA HIS A 525 -13.45 -2.98 21.57
C HIS A 525 -13.08 -3.74 22.84
N ASP A 526 -11.83 -3.59 23.30
CA ASP A 526 -11.29 -4.17 24.53
C ASP A 526 -11.19 -5.71 24.52
N LEU A 527 -10.92 -6.30 23.36
CA LEU A 527 -10.59 -7.73 23.27
C LEU A 527 -9.10 -7.93 23.59
N LEU A 528 -8.78 -8.79 24.56
CA LEU A 528 -7.40 -9.08 24.93
C LEU A 528 -6.85 -10.22 24.08
N VAL A 529 -5.63 -10.06 23.58
CA VAL A 529 -4.94 -11.07 22.79
C VAL A 529 -3.57 -11.33 23.37
N SER A 530 -3.28 -12.59 23.67
CA SER A 530 -1.95 -13.04 24.09
C SER A 530 -1.39 -14.04 23.10
N TYR A 531 -0.08 -14.25 23.12
CA TYR A 531 0.55 -15.35 22.42
C TYR A 531 1.66 -15.97 23.27
N GLN A 532 1.88 -17.27 23.09
CA GLN A 532 2.93 -18.02 23.77
C GLN A 532 3.43 -19.18 22.89
N GLU A 533 4.71 -19.50 23.00
CA GLU A 533 5.28 -20.72 22.43
C GLU A 533 4.67 -21.93 23.15
N LEU A 534 4.27 -22.96 22.40
CA LEU A 534 3.88 -24.24 22.95
C LEU A 534 5.14 -25.11 23.08
N HIS A 535 5.46 -25.53 24.30
CA HIS A 535 6.44 -26.57 24.54
C HIS A 535 5.70 -27.90 24.53
N GLU A 536 5.76 -28.62 23.42
CA GLU A 536 5.26 -30.00 23.32
C GLU A 536 6.27 -31.01 23.87
#